data_AF-A0A1A8JTI6-F1
#
_entry.id   AF-A0A1A8JTI6-F1
#
_cell.length_a   1.000
_cell.length_b   1.000
_cell.length_c   1.000
_cell.angle_alpha   90.00
_cell.angle_beta   90.00
_cell.angle_gamma   90.00
#
_symmetry.space_group_name_H-M   'P 1'
#
loop_
_entity.id
_entity.type
_entity.pdbx_description
1 polymer ?
#
loop_
_entity_poly.entity_id
_entity_poly.type
_entity_poly.pdbx_seq_one_letter_code
_entity_poly.pdbx_strand_id
1 'polypeptide(L)'
;TTERDIKTVELMIKMNEWLKITRENSQHRRYLNLVAEVSNPLEKKYTRVLVSNHRGYIFIQTDQPMYNPSQKVKYRVFTLDHTMRPTEERVNISVFNADGSRIMESMKSPKDGIFRNLIPIPSVSKMGTWKITAHYEGDEGNVAVREFKVQRFVLPSFEVKIETGQRFILLSNEQLDFTISAMYSYGEKVNGSYHSQFGVLRKGATHNSKEVD
;
A
#
# COMPACT_ATOMS: atom_id res chain seq x y z
N THR A 1 -35.32 16.05 35.36
CA THR A 1 -35.11 16.23 33.91
C THR A 1 -34.63 14.90 33.38
N THR A 2 -35.52 14.09 32.81
CA THR A 2 -35.19 12.73 32.36
C THR A 2 -34.43 12.82 31.04
N GLU A 3 -33.13 12.55 31.10
CA GLU A 3 -32.27 12.36 29.95
C GLU A 3 -32.85 11.22 29.10
N ARG A 4 -33.25 11.51 27.86
CA ARG A 4 -33.77 10.48 26.96
C ARG A 4 -32.59 9.61 26.55
N ASP A 5 -32.60 8.34 26.94
CA ASP A 5 -31.59 7.37 26.52
C ASP A 5 -31.51 7.31 24.99
N ILE A 6 -30.43 7.86 24.44
CA ILE A 6 -30.10 7.76 23.02
C ILE A 6 -29.52 6.37 22.80
N LYS A 7 -30.17 5.57 21.96
CA LYS A 7 -29.65 4.26 21.54
C LYS A 7 -29.17 4.32 20.10
N THR A 8 -27.98 3.78 19.86
CA THR A 8 -27.44 3.61 18.51
C THR A 8 -27.88 2.25 17.97
N VAL A 9 -28.28 2.22 16.71
CA VAL A 9 -28.64 0.99 15.98
C VAL A 9 -27.67 0.83 14.82
N GLU A 10 -27.08 -0.35 14.72
CA GLU A 10 -26.27 -0.73 13.56
C GLU A 10 -27.20 -1.29 12.48
N LEU A 11 -27.14 -0.70 11.28
CA LEU A 11 -27.92 -1.12 10.13
C LEU A 11 -26.99 -1.73 9.10
N MET A 12 -27.27 -2.97 8.72
CA MET A 12 -26.54 -3.67 7.67
C MET A 12 -27.29 -3.59 6.34
N ILE A 13 -26.59 -3.18 5.29
CA ILE A 13 -27.12 -3.20 3.93
C ILE A 13 -27.00 -4.62 3.39
N LYS A 14 -28.11 -5.20 2.92
CA LYS A 14 -28.10 -6.51 2.26
C LYS A 14 -27.36 -6.41 0.93
N MET A 15 -26.18 -7.02 0.91
CA MET A 15 -25.25 -7.02 -0.22
C MET A 15 -25.89 -7.44 -1.56
N ASN A 16 -26.64 -8.54 -1.57
CA ASN A 16 -27.25 -9.05 -2.80
C ASN A 16 -28.32 -8.11 -3.39
N GLU A 17 -28.95 -7.30 -2.55
CA GLU A 17 -29.92 -6.29 -2.98
C GLU A 17 -29.19 -5.02 -3.47
N TRP A 18 -28.15 -4.60 -2.75
CA TRP A 18 -27.29 -3.48 -3.16
C TRP A 18 -26.64 -3.72 -4.53
N LEU A 19 -26.10 -4.92 -4.76
CA LEU A 19 -25.43 -5.25 -6.02
C LEU A 19 -26.36 -5.12 -7.24
N LYS A 20 -27.65 -5.47 -7.09
CA LYS A 20 -28.64 -5.33 -8.17
C LYS A 20 -28.82 -3.86 -8.54
N ILE A 21 -28.93 -2.98 -7.55
CA ILE A 21 -29.06 -1.52 -7.74
C ILE A 21 -27.79 -0.94 -8.38
N THR A 22 -26.62 -1.49 -8.04
CA THR A 22 -25.33 -0.97 -8.54
C THR A 22 -24.92 -1.41 -9.95
N ARG A 23 -25.55 -2.44 -10.53
CA ARG A 23 -25.22 -2.92 -11.88
C ARG A 23 -25.84 -2.08 -12.99
N GLU A 24 -26.84 -1.27 -12.66
CA GLU A 24 -27.48 -0.36 -13.60
C GLU A 24 -26.71 0.98 -13.66
N ASN A 25 -26.29 1.30 -14.88
CA ASN A 25 -25.38 2.39 -15.21
C ASN A 25 -26.04 3.74 -14.90
N SER A 26 -25.53 4.50 -13.94
CA SER A 26 -26.00 5.87 -13.67
C SER A 26 -24.89 6.73 -13.08
N GLN A 27 -24.64 7.88 -13.70
CA GLN A 27 -23.64 8.89 -13.34
C GLN A 27 -23.88 9.59 -11.98
N HIS A 28 -24.82 9.13 -11.16
CA HIS A 28 -25.24 9.79 -9.93
C HIS A 28 -24.74 9.06 -8.68
N ARG A 29 -24.39 9.82 -7.63
CA ARG A 29 -24.05 9.26 -6.30
C ARG A 29 -25.25 8.48 -5.76
N ARG A 30 -25.06 7.19 -5.54
CA ARG A 30 -26.11 6.27 -5.09
C ARG A 30 -26.45 6.52 -3.63
N TYR A 31 -27.74 6.43 -3.32
CA TYR A 31 -28.27 6.66 -1.99
C TYR A 31 -29.35 5.64 -1.64
N LEU A 32 -29.54 5.41 -0.35
CA LEU A 32 -30.66 4.69 0.20
C LEU A 32 -31.55 5.67 0.99
N ASN A 33 -32.85 5.40 1.01
CA ASN A 33 -33.75 6.10 1.92
C ASN A 33 -33.78 5.32 3.24
N LEU A 34 -33.27 5.93 4.30
CA LEU A 34 -33.47 5.43 5.65
C LEU A 34 -34.86 5.86 6.12
N VAL A 35 -35.67 4.89 6.51
CA VAL A 35 -37.06 5.09 6.95
C VAL A 35 -37.16 4.74 8.42
N ALA A 36 -37.61 5.70 9.23
CA ALA A 36 -37.98 5.48 10.62
C ALA A 36 -39.51 5.47 10.73
N GLU A 37 -40.05 4.36 11.21
CA GLU A 37 -41.49 4.17 11.47
C GLU A 37 -41.69 4.04 12.98
N VAL A 38 -42.51 4.93 13.54
CA VAL A 38 -42.94 4.85 14.95
C VAL A 38 -44.25 4.08 14.99
N SER A 39 -44.62 3.50 16.14
CA SER A 39 -45.78 2.60 16.32
C SER A 39 -47.13 3.07 15.75
N ASN A 40 -47.26 4.35 15.39
CA ASN A 40 -48.35 4.88 14.59
C ASN A 40 -47.93 4.97 13.10
N PRO A 41 -48.57 4.23 12.16
CA PRO A 41 -48.18 4.16 10.74
C PRO A 41 -48.17 5.50 9.98
N LEU A 42 -48.82 6.52 10.54
CA LEU A 42 -48.91 7.88 9.97
C LEU A 42 -47.65 8.72 10.16
N GLU A 43 -46.73 8.33 11.05
CA GLU A 43 -45.49 9.08 11.32
C GLU A 43 -44.26 8.33 10.79
N LYS A 44 -43.99 8.51 9.49
CA LYS A 44 -42.76 8.04 8.84
C LYS A 44 -41.82 9.21 8.59
N LYS A 45 -40.56 9.07 9.00
CA LYS A 45 -39.48 10.01 8.65
C LYS A 45 -38.54 9.35 7.65
N TYR A 46 -38.18 10.12 6.64
CA TYR A 46 -37.29 9.69 5.56
C TYR A 46 -36.04 10.56 5.57
N THR A 47 -34.87 9.94 5.40
CA THR A 47 -33.64 10.67 5.13
C THR A 47 -32.83 9.95 4.05
N ARG A 48 -32.17 10.73 3.18
CA ARG A 48 -31.31 10.20 2.12
C ARG A 48 -29.92 9.98 2.69
N VAL A 49 -29.43 8.76 2.58
CA VAL A 49 -28.09 8.37 3.03
C VAL A 49 -27.28 7.97 1.80
N LEU A 50 -26.20 8.69 1.54
CA LEU A 50 -25.25 8.32 0.49
C LEU A 50 -24.52 7.04 0.92
N VAL A 51 -24.34 6.13 -0.03
CA VAL A 51 -23.68 4.84 0.23
C VAL A 51 -22.39 4.77 -0.57
N SER A 52 -21.31 4.41 0.12
CA SER A 52 -20.02 4.10 -0.51
C SER A 52 -19.98 2.61 -0.88
N ASN A 53 -19.37 2.29 -2.01
CA ASN A 53 -19.06 0.91 -2.38
C ASN A 53 -17.80 0.37 -1.69
N HIS A 54 -17.10 1.22 -0.92
CA HIS A 54 -15.95 0.82 -0.13
C HIS A 54 -16.33 -0.35 0.77
N ARG A 55 -15.59 -1.45 0.70
CA ARG A 55 -15.92 -2.72 1.38
C ARG A 55 -15.24 -2.92 2.72
N GLY A 56 -14.14 -2.21 2.92
CA GLY A 56 -13.24 -2.44 4.03
C GLY A 56 -11.81 -2.19 3.58
N TYR A 57 -10.86 -2.74 4.31
CA TYR A 57 -9.45 -2.40 4.15
C TYR A 57 -8.63 -3.60 3.73
N ILE A 58 -7.68 -3.37 2.82
CA ILE A 58 -6.73 -4.39 2.37
C ILE A 58 -5.31 -3.91 2.64
N PHE A 59 -4.51 -4.76 3.28
CA PHE A 59 -3.08 -4.51 3.49
C PHE A 59 -2.27 -5.58 2.79
N ILE A 60 -1.28 -5.18 2.00
CA ILE A 60 -0.40 -6.10 1.28
C ILE A 60 1.01 -5.96 1.86
N GLN A 61 1.58 -7.07 2.32
CA GLN A 61 2.92 -7.11 2.86
C GLN A 61 3.79 -8.08 2.06
N THR A 62 5.00 -7.64 1.75
CA THR A 62 6.09 -8.48 1.22
C THR A 62 7.10 -8.74 2.33
N ASP A 63 7.83 -9.86 2.28
CA ASP A 63 8.86 -10.18 3.28
C ASP A 63 10.10 -9.28 3.16
N GLN A 64 10.40 -8.80 1.96
CA GLN A 64 11.47 -7.83 1.68
C GLN A 64 10.96 -6.68 0.80
N PRO A 65 11.57 -5.48 0.87
CA PRO A 65 11.26 -4.38 -0.02
C PRO A 65 11.94 -4.49 -1.40
N MET A 66 12.96 -5.35 -1.53
CA MET A 66 13.80 -5.48 -2.71
C MET A 66 14.23 -6.93 -2.92
N TYR A 67 14.33 -7.35 -4.19
CA TYR A 67 14.67 -8.70 -4.59
C TYR A 67 15.63 -8.71 -5.78
N ASN A 68 16.47 -9.73 -5.82
CA ASN A 68 17.25 -10.13 -6.99
C ASN A 68 16.38 -10.86 -8.01
N PRO A 69 16.73 -10.81 -9.31
CA PRO A 69 16.21 -11.78 -10.27
C PRO A 69 16.44 -13.21 -9.80
N SER A 70 15.54 -14.12 -10.16
CA SER A 70 15.50 -15.53 -9.72
C SER A 70 15.03 -15.75 -8.27
N GLN A 71 14.87 -14.69 -7.47
CA GLN A 71 14.26 -14.84 -6.13
C GLN A 71 12.74 -15.00 -6.21
N LYS A 72 12.15 -15.46 -5.10
CA LYS A 72 10.71 -15.58 -4.93
C LYS A 72 10.26 -14.56 -3.89
N VAL A 73 9.32 -13.69 -4.26
CA VAL A 73 8.69 -12.74 -3.35
C VAL A 73 7.66 -13.49 -2.52
N LYS A 74 7.82 -13.51 -1.20
CA LYS A 74 6.75 -14.00 -0.31
C LYS A 74 5.88 -12.81 0.03
N TYR A 75 4.58 -12.95 -0.21
CA TYR A 75 3.64 -11.91 0.16
C TYR A 75 2.42 -12.47 0.87
N ARG A 76 1.80 -11.60 1.64
CA ARG A 76 0.50 -11.84 2.27
C ARG A 76 -0.41 -10.65 2.06
N VAL A 77 -1.69 -10.94 1.91
CA VAL A 77 -2.79 -9.98 1.79
C VAL A 77 -3.68 -10.17 3.00
N PHE A 78 -3.91 -9.08 3.73
CA PHE A 78 -4.85 -9.01 4.84
C PHE A 78 -6.13 -8.34 4.37
N THR A 79 -7.27 -8.95 4.67
CA THR A 79 -8.60 -8.44 4.29
C THR A 79 -9.41 -8.19 5.55
N LEU A 80 -9.79 -6.93 5.75
CA LEU A 80 -10.57 -6.47 6.89
C LEU A 80 -11.88 -5.81 6.43
N ASP A 81 -12.93 -5.96 7.23
CA ASP A 81 -14.18 -5.22 7.08
C ASP A 81 -14.07 -3.78 7.65
N HIS A 82 -15.18 -3.05 7.66
CA HIS A 82 -15.24 -1.68 8.20
C HIS A 82 -14.98 -1.57 9.71
N THR A 83 -15.11 -2.67 10.44
CA THR A 83 -14.81 -2.74 11.87
C THR A 83 -13.37 -3.19 12.15
N MET A 84 -12.55 -3.27 11.10
CA MET A 84 -11.16 -3.75 11.15
C MET A 84 -11.06 -5.21 11.60
N ARG A 85 -12.11 -6.01 11.37
CA ARG A 85 -12.11 -7.45 11.65
C ARG A 85 -11.79 -8.25 10.39
N PRO A 86 -11.11 -9.40 10.50
CA PRO A 86 -10.82 -10.25 9.35
C PRO A 86 -12.09 -10.66 8.59
N THR A 87 -12.05 -10.57 7.26
CA THR A 87 -13.16 -10.97 6.38
C THR A 87 -12.69 -11.92 5.28
N GLU A 88 -13.53 -12.90 4.94
CA GLU A 88 -13.29 -13.89 3.87
C GLU A 88 -13.94 -13.50 2.53
N GLU A 89 -14.35 -12.23 2.41
CA GLU A 89 -14.87 -11.68 1.15
C GLU A 89 -13.89 -11.86 -0.02
N ARG A 90 -14.45 -11.92 -1.22
CA ARG A 90 -13.67 -12.15 -2.45
C ARG A 90 -12.82 -10.91 -2.78
N VAL A 91 -11.52 -11.12 -2.92
CA VAL A 91 -10.51 -10.11 -3.30
C VAL A 91 -9.77 -10.51 -4.57
N ASN A 92 -9.73 -9.58 -5.54
CA ASN A 92 -8.96 -9.74 -6.77
C ASN A 92 -7.54 -9.25 -6.49
N ILE A 93 -6.55 -10.10 -6.76
CA ILE A 93 -5.12 -9.83 -6.56
C ILE A 93 -4.45 -9.89 -7.92
N SER A 94 -3.78 -8.80 -8.29
CA SER A 94 -3.01 -8.69 -9.54
C SER A 94 -1.55 -8.34 -9.25
N VAL A 95 -0.64 -8.83 -10.09
CA VAL A 95 0.80 -8.51 -10.02
C VAL A 95 1.26 -7.95 -11.35
N PHE A 96 1.99 -6.85 -11.29
CA PHE A 96 2.56 -6.14 -12.43
C PHE A 96 4.08 -6.12 -12.32
N ASN A 97 4.74 -6.40 -13.44
CA ASN A 97 6.19 -6.31 -13.55
C ASN A 97 6.65 -4.85 -13.80
N ALA A 98 7.96 -4.65 -13.89
CA ALA A 98 8.57 -3.34 -14.13
C ALA A 98 8.18 -2.67 -15.47
N ASP A 99 7.70 -3.43 -16.44
CA ASP A 99 7.22 -2.91 -17.73
C ASP A 99 5.74 -2.48 -17.68
N GLY A 100 5.08 -2.66 -16.53
CA GLY A 100 3.65 -2.39 -16.37
C GLY A 100 2.75 -3.53 -16.86
N SER A 101 3.31 -4.67 -17.28
CA SER A 101 2.55 -5.83 -17.73
C SER A 101 2.00 -6.61 -16.54
N ARG A 102 0.72 -6.98 -16.59
CA ARG A 102 0.07 -7.85 -15.61
C ARG A 102 0.50 -9.30 -15.84
N ILE A 103 1.25 -9.86 -14.90
CA ILE A 103 1.82 -11.22 -15.01
C ILE A 103 1.01 -12.27 -14.23
N MET A 104 0.13 -11.82 -13.33
CA MET A 104 -0.72 -12.70 -12.54
C MET A 104 -2.01 -11.95 -12.18
N GLU A 105 -3.12 -12.66 -12.20
CA GLU A 105 -4.41 -12.21 -11.69
C GLU A 105 -5.12 -13.40 -11.04
N SER A 106 -5.72 -13.20 -9.87
CA SER A 106 -6.49 -14.25 -9.21
C SER A 106 -7.55 -13.69 -8.26
N MET A 107 -8.73 -14.31 -8.28
CA MET A 107 -9.80 -14.10 -7.33
C MET A 107 -9.64 -15.06 -6.15
N LYS A 108 -9.60 -14.55 -4.91
CA LYS A 108 -9.41 -15.35 -3.68
C LYS A 108 -10.38 -14.95 -2.60
N SER A 109 -10.76 -15.90 -1.75
CA SER A 109 -11.43 -15.68 -0.46
C SER A 109 -10.45 -16.03 0.65
N PRO A 110 -9.79 -15.03 1.27
CA PRO A 110 -8.78 -15.26 2.29
C PRO A 110 -9.39 -15.83 3.57
N LYS A 111 -9.12 -17.11 3.88
CA LYS A 111 -9.54 -17.71 5.14
C LYS A 111 -8.93 -16.95 6.32
N ASP A 112 -9.73 -16.69 7.35
CA ASP A 112 -9.35 -15.86 8.51
C ASP A 112 -8.82 -14.46 8.11
N GLY A 113 -9.22 -13.96 6.94
CA GLY A 113 -8.78 -12.68 6.38
C GLY A 113 -7.30 -12.60 5.98
N ILE A 114 -6.61 -13.74 5.78
CA ILE A 114 -5.19 -13.75 5.35
C ILE A 114 -4.95 -14.69 4.18
N PHE A 115 -4.49 -14.14 3.06
CA PHE A 115 -4.03 -14.90 1.91
C PHE A 115 -2.50 -14.83 1.81
N ARG A 116 -1.85 -15.95 1.54
CA ARG A 116 -0.38 -16.05 1.40
C ARG A 116 -0.04 -16.68 0.08
N ASN A 117 0.96 -16.15 -0.63
CA ASN A 117 1.43 -16.73 -1.87
C ASN A 117 2.87 -16.28 -2.21
N LEU A 118 3.39 -16.81 -3.31
CA LEU A 118 4.74 -16.58 -3.83
C LEU A 118 4.66 -16.00 -5.24
N ILE A 119 5.57 -15.09 -5.57
CA ILE A 119 5.77 -14.59 -6.95
C ILE A 119 7.20 -14.96 -7.36
N PRO A 120 7.41 -15.89 -8.31
CA PRO A 120 8.74 -16.15 -8.84
C PRO A 120 9.17 -15.00 -9.77
N ILE A 121 10.35 -14.42 -9.53
CA ILE A 121 10.94 -13.41 -10.43
C ILE A 121 11.85 -14.14 -11.43
N PRO A 122 11.57 -14.09 -12.74
CA PRO A 122 12.46 -14.64 -13.76
C PRO A 122 13.88 -14.07 -13.70
N SER A 123 14.90 -14.86 -14.05
CA SER A 123 16.30 -14.43 -14.09
C SER A 123 16.56 -13.32 -15.12
N VAL A 124 15.76 -13.29 -16.20
CA VAL A 124 15.79 -12.31 -17.29
C VAL A 124 14.89 -11.10 -17.04
N SER A 125 14.26 -11.00 -15.87
CA SER A 125 13.39 -9.87 -15.57
C SER A 125 14.16 -8.55 -15.57
N LYS A 126 13.56 -7.56 -16.23
CA LYS A 126 14.04 -6.19 -16.19
C LYS A 126 13.99 -5.66 -14.75
N MET A 127 15.03 -4.93 -14.39
CA MET A 127 15.10 -4.25 -13.11
C MET A 127 14.10 -3.09 -13.07
N GLY A 128 13.54 -2.83 -11.90
CA GLY A 128 12.59 -1.75 -11.69
C GLY A 128 11.58 -2.05 -10.60
N THR A 129 10.52 -1.25 -10.57
CA THR A 129 9.47 -1.35 -9.55
C THR A 129 8.38 -2.30 -10.02
N TRP A 130 8.15 -3.35 -9.24
CA TRP A 130 7.03 -4.27 -9.41
C TRP A 130 5.92 -3.89 -8.44
N LYS A 131 4.68 -4.25 -8.76
CA LYS A 131 3.50 -3.85 -7.99
C LYS A 131 2.53 -5.00 -7.79
N ILE A 132 2.07 -5.18 -6.56
CA ILE A 132 0.94 -6.03 -6.20
C ILE A 132 -0.25 -5.09 -5.94
N THR A 133 -1.39 -5.37 -6.55
CA THR A 133 -2.63 -4.63 -6.32
C THR A 133 -3.71 -5.57 -5.84
N ALA A 134 -4.59 -5.10 -4.96
CA ALA A 134 -5.74 -5.87 -4.51
C ALA A 134 -6.97 -4.98 -4.28
N HIS A 135 -8.16 -5.48 -4.61
CA HIS A 135 -9.44 -4.84 -4.32
C HIS A 135 -10.52 -5.90 -4.06
N TYR A 136 -11.54 -5.55 -3.29
CA TYR A 136 -12.72 -6.42 -3.12
C TYR A 136 -13.57 -6.47 -4.39
N GLU A 137 -14.24 -7.59 -4.63
CA GLU A 137 -15.18 -7.74 -5.75
C GLU A 137 -16.30 -6.69 -5.65
N GLY A 138 -16.46 -5.85 -6.70
CA GLY A 138 -17.42 -4.74 -6.71
C GLY A 138 -16.96 -3.48 -5.95
N ASP A 139 -15.68 -3.38 -5.63
CA ASP A 139 -15.02 -2.21 -5.04
C ASP A 139 -13.72 -1.85 -5.79
N GLU A 140 -13.76 -1.88 -7.12
CA GLU A 140 -12.55 -1.67 -7.95
C GLU A 140 -11.96 -0.25 -7.82
N GLY A 141 -12.72 0.69 -7.26
CA GLY A 141 -12.27 2.06 -7.00
C GLY A 141 -11.32 2.18 -5.80
N ASN A 142 -11.34 1.23 -4.86
CA ASN A 142 -10.53 1.26 -3.64
C ASN A 142 -9.44 0.19 -3.69
N VAL A 143 -8.44 0.44 -4.54
CA VAL A 143 -7.33 -0.50 -4.76
C VAL A 143 -6.22 -0.29 -3.73
N ALA A 144 -5.88 -1.35 -3.00
CA ALA A 144 -4.67 -1.42 -2.20
C ALA A 144 -3.46 -1.72 -3.10
N VAL A 145 -2.34 -1.05 -2.82
CA VAL A 145 -1.13 -1.14 -3.63
C VAL A 145 0.08 -1.40 -2.75
N ARG A 146 0.93 -2.35 -3.16
CA ARG A 146 2.25 -2.57 -2.58
C ARG A 146 3.30 -2.73 -3.67
N GLU A 147 4.31 -1.88 -3.61
CA GLU A 147 5.43 -1.89 -4.53
C GLU A 147 6.68 -2.53 -3.92
N PHE A 148 7.48 -3.21 -4.74
CA PHE A 148 8.78 -3.73 -4.37
C PHE A 148 9.77 -3.58 -5.52
N LYS A 149 11.05 -3.45 -5.20
CA LYS A 149 12.10 -3.29 -6.23
C LYS A 149 12.67 -4.64 -6.65
N VAL A 150 12.81 -4.83 -7.96
CA VAL A 150 13.65 -5.90 -8.51
C VAL A 150 14.92 -5.26 -9.03
N GLN A 151 16.04 -5.54 -8.39
CA GLN A 151 17.35 -5.04 -8.80
C GLN A 151 18.43 -6.00 -8.33
N ARG A 152 19.58 -6.03 -9.02
CA ARG A 152 20.73 -6.79 -8.54
C ARG A 152 21.26 -6.14 -7.27
N PHE A 153 21.18 -6.87 -6.18
CA PHE A 153 21.70 -6.58 -4.87
C PHE A 153 22.63 -7.71 -4.47
N VAL A 154 23.87 -7.34 -4.18
CA VAL A 154 24.83 -8.22 -3.56
C VAL A 154 24.90 -7.80 -2.10
N LEU A 155 24.84 -8.76 -1.18
CA LEU A 155 25.01 -8.46 0.24
C LEU A 155 26.39 -7.80 0.43
N PRO A 156 26.45 -6.54 0.87
CA PRO A 156 27.73 -5.89 1.09
C PRO A 156 28.44 -6.60 2.25
N SER A 157 29.75 -6.80 2.11
CA SER A 157 30.58 -7.45 3.12
C SER A 157 30.80 -6.58 4.36
N PHE A 158 30.55 -5.28 4.25
CA PHE A 158 30.68 -4.29 5.31
C PHE A 158 29.61 -3.20 5.18
N GLU A 159 29.23 -2.60 6.31
CA GLU A 159 28.35 -1.44 6.39
C GLU A 159 29.20 -0.17 6.39
N VAL A 160 28.74 0.88 5.69
CA VAL A 160 29.31 2.23 5.74
C VAL A 160 28.27 3.17 6.34
N LYS A 161 28.64 3.88 7.40
CA LYS A 161 27.81 4.91 8.03
C LYS A 161 28.45 6.28 7.82
N ILE A 162 27.62 7.25 7.46
CA ILE A 162 28.00 8.66 7.34
C ILE A 162 27.18 9.42 8.36
N GLU A 163 27.85 9.97 9.36
CA GLU A 163 27.22 10.65 10.49
C GLU A 163 27.61 12.13 10.48
N THR A 164 26.62 13.00 10.49
CA THR A 164 26.82 14.45 10.61
C THR A 164 26.45 14.90 12.01
N GLY A 165 27.21 15.84 12.58
CA GLY A 165 26.86 16.41 13.90
C GLY A 165 25.54 17.19 13.89
N GLN A 166 25.13 17.66 12.70
CA GLN A 166 23.92 18.47 12.50
C GLN A 166 23.07 17.88 11.37
N ARG A 167 21.74 17.94 11.52
CA ARG A 167 20.78 17.43 10.52
C ARG A 167 20.49 18.41 9.39
N PHE A 168 20.95 19.65 9.51
CA PHE A 168 20.74 20.72 8.55
C PHE A 168 22.00 21.59 8.46
N ILE A 169 22.21 22.18 7.29
CA ILE A 169 23.28 23.14 7.04
C ILE A 169 22.63 24.52 6.99
N LEU A 170 23.00 25.39 7.92
CA LEU A 170 22.59 26.79 7.95
C LEU A 170 23.45 27.62 7.00
N LEU A 171 22.88 28.73 6.52
CA LEU A 171 23.62 29.71 5.70
C LEU A 171 24.81 30.32 6.44
N SER A 172 24.79 30.29 7.77
CA SER A 172 25.88 30.79 8.63
C SER A 172 26.97 29.75 8.90
N ASN A 173 26.83 28.50 8.43
CA ASN A 173 27.87 27.50 8.64
C ASN A 173 29.01 27.68 7.63
N GLU A 174 30.21 27.92 8.13
CA GLU A 174 31.43 27.99 7.32
C GLU A 174 32.07 26.61 7.07
N GLN A 175 31.74 25.62 7.92
CA GLN A 175 32.29 24.27 7.88
C GLN A 175 31.18 23.22 8.08
N LEU A 176 31.36 22.06 7.46
CA LEU A 176 30.50 20.88 7.59
C LEU A 176 31.34 19.69 8.06
N ASP A 177 31.14 19.29 9.31
CA ASP A 177 31.80 18.13 9.88
C ASP A 177 30.94 16.88 9.72
N PHE A 178 31.56 15.81 9.22
CA PHE A 178 30.94 14.50 9.12
C PHE A 178 31.98 13.40 9.35
N THR A 179 31.52 12.26 9.86
CA THR A 179 32.32 11.08 10.13
C THR A 179 31.87 9.97 9.20
N ILE A 180 32.82 9.36 8.47
CA ILE A 180 32.60 8.12 7.74
C ILE A 180 33.16 6.98 8.59
N SER A 181 32.34 5.99 8.90
CA SER A 181 32.77 4.74 9.54
C SER A 181 32.41 3.54 8.66
N ALA A 182 33.32 2.57 8.58
CA ALA A 182 33.11 1.34 7.82
C ALA A 182 33.44 0.12 8.70
N MET A 183 32.50 -0.82 8.79
CA MET A 183 32.59 -1.98 9.67
C MET A 183 32.10 -3.22 8.95
N TYR A 184 32.88 -4.30 8.99
CA TYR A 184 32.46 -5.59 8.47
C TYR A 184 31.21 -6.09 9.19
N SER A 185 30.44 -6.96 8.53
CA SER A 185 29.24 -7.57 9.12
C SER A 185 29.51 -8.35 10.41
N TYR A 186 30.76 -8.76 10.67
CA TYR A 186 31.21 -9.44 11.89
C TYR A 186 31.80 -8.50 12.96
N GLY A 187 31.75 -7.17 12.76
CA GLY A 187 32.06 -6.17 13.78
C GLY A 187 33.45 -5.52 13.72
N GLU A 188 34.35 -6.00 12.86
CA GLU A 188 35.70 -5.42 12.74
C GLU A 188 35.72 -4.18 11.84
N LYS A 189 36.63 -3.25 12.13
CA LYS A 189 36.83 -2.06 11.31
C LYS A 189 37.40 -2.43 9.94
N VAL A 190 36.90 -1.77 8.90
CA VAL A 190 37.44 -1.91 7.55
C VAL A 190 38.73 -1.11 7.42
N ASN A 191 39.81 -1.75 6.98
CA ASN A 191 41.03 -1.07 6.58
C ASN A 191 40.96 -0.78 5.06
N GLY A 192 40.95 0.49 4.68
CA GLY A 192 40.83 0.90 3.28
C GLY A 192 40.87 2.41 3.09
N SER A 193 40.66 2.83 1.85
CA SER A 193 40.60 4.24 1.46
C SER A 193 39.16 4.66 1.15
N TYR A 194 38.84 5.94 1.34
CA TYR A 194 37.54 6.51 1.00
C TYR A 194 37.68 7.63 -0.04
N HIS A 195 36.62 7.81 -0.82
CA HIS A 195 36.45 8.95 -1.74
C HIS A 195 35.09 9.58 -1.45
N SER A 196 35.03 10.90 -1.32
CA SER A 196 33.78 11.63 -1.06
C SER A 196 33.53 12.64 -2.17
N GLN A 197 32.28 12.75 -2.61
CA GLN A 197 31.83 13.76 -3.56
C GLN A 197 30.62 14.50 -2.97
N PHE A 198 30.56 15.80 -3.23
CA PHE A 198 29.49 16.68 -2.75
C PHE A 198 28.77 17.30 -3.93
N GLY A 199 27.45 17.41 -3.84
CA GLY A 199 26.61 18.00 -4.87
C GLY A 199 25.49 18.85 -4.28
N VAL A 200 25.10 19.90 -5.00
CA VAL A 200 23.98 20.77 -4.62
C VAL A 200 22.80 20.47 -5.55
N LEU A 201 21.69 20.01 -4.98
CA LEU A 201 20.44 19.81 -5.71
C LEU A 201 19.67 21.13 -5.78
N ARG A 202 19.71 21.80 -6.94
CA ARG A 202 18.82 22.94 -7.21
C ARG A 202 17.41 22.41 -7.50
N LYS A 203 16.45 22.69 -6.62
CA LYS A 203 15.02 22.42 -6.89
C LYS A 203 14.62 23.16 -8.17
N GLY A 204 14.32 22.42 -9.24
CA GLY A 204 13.84 22.96 -10.52
C GLY A 204 14.49 22.39 -11.79
N ALA A 205 15.58 21.62 -11.70
CA ALA A 205 16.17 20.95 -12.85
C ALA A 205 15.63 19.52 -12.98
N THR A 206 14.85 19.26 -14.03
CA THR A 206 14.40 17.93 -14.45
C THR A 206 15.62 17.06 -14.80
N HIS A 207 15.65 15.84 -14.26
CA HIS A 207 16.66 14.82 -14.56
C HIS A 207 16.60 14.44 -16.07
N ASN A 208 17.56 14.93 -16.85
CA ASN A 208 17.99 14.31 -18.10
C ASN A 208 19.48 13.97 -17.96
N SER A 209 19.77 12.91 -17.21
CA SER A 209 21.10 12.30 -17.24
C SER A 209 21.10 11.20 -18.30
N LYS A 210 21.57 11.55 -19.51
CA LYS A 210 22.33 10.61 -20.33
C LYS A 210 23.65 10.38 -19.60
N GLU A 211 23.93 9.13 -19.22
CA GLU A 211 25.29 8.71 -18.88
C GLU A 211 26.15 8.74 -20.15
N VAL A 212 27.26 9.47 -20.07
CA VAL A 212 28.45 9.37 -20.92
C VAL A 212 29.62 9.64 -19.97
N ASP A 213 30.13 8.62 -19.29
CA ASP A 213 31.31 7.80 -19.62
C ASP A 213 31.60 6.82 -18.46
#